data_AF-G9L0J1-F1
#
_entry.id   AF-G9L0J1-F1
#
_cell.length_a   1.000
_cell.length_b   1.000
_cell.length_c   1.000
_cell.angle_alpha   90.00
_cell.angle_beta   90.00
_cell.angle_gamma   90.00
#
_symmetry.space_group_name_H-M   'P 1'
#
loop_
_entity.id
_entity.type
_entity.pdbx_description
1 polymer ?
#
loop_
_entity_poly.entity_id
_entity_poly.type
_entity_poly.pdbx_seq_one_letter_code
_entity_poly.pdbx_strand_id
1 'polypeptide(L)'
;AAVMVYDDANKKWVPAGGSTGFSRVHIYHHTGNNTFRVVGRKIQDHQVVINCAIPKGLKYNQATQTFHQWRDARQVYGLNFGSKEDANVFASAMMHALEVLNSQETGPTLPRQNSQLPAQVQNGPSQEELEIQRRQLQEQQRQKELERERVERAERWGGAGLEQEQLEREQRERERQDRLERERLERIDREREQRERQERQEQRER
;
A
#
# COMPACT_ATOMS: atom_id res chain seq x y z
N ALA A 1 -10.37 -20.59 -14.18
CA ALA A 1 -11.19 -21.82 -13.99
C ALA A 1 -12.67 -21.52 -14.18
N ALA A 2 -13.48 -22.45 -14.69
CA ALA A 2 -14.93 -22.39 -14.58
C ALA A 2 -15.35 -22.85 -13.17
N VAL A 3 -16.18 -22.05 -12.50
CA VAL A 3 -16.61 -22.30 -11.12
C VAL A 3 -17.93 -23.06 -11.14
N MET A 4 -17.99 -24.17 -10.40
CA MET A 4 -19.12 -25.08 -10.33
C MET A 4 -19.56 -25.24 -8.88
N VAL A 5 -20.83 -25.52 -8.68
CA VAL A 5 -21.40 -25.93 -7.39
C VAL A 5 -22.11 -27.26 -7.57
N TYR A 6 -22.01 -28.14 -6.57
CA TYR A 6 -22.75 -29.40 -6.60
C TYR A 6 -24.17 -29.17 -6.11
N ASP A 7 -25.14 -29.49 -6.96
CA ASP A 7 -26.56 -29.53 -6.63
C ASP A 7 -26.89 -30.90 -6.04
N ASP A 8 -27.04 -30.95 -4.71
CA ASP A 8 -27.30 -32.18 -3.97
C ASP A 8 -28.68 -32.80 -4.28
N ALA A 9 -29.66 -32.00 -4.72
CA ALA A 9 -31.00 -32.47 -5.06
C ALA A 9 -30.99 -33.20 -6.40
N ASN A 10 -30.29 -32.63 -7.38
CA ASN A 10 -30.20 -33.19 -8.74
C ASN A 10 -28.95 -34.04 -8.97
N LYS A 11 -28.10 -34.22 -7.96
CA LYS A 11 -26.84 -34.98 -7.99
C LYS A 11 -25.91 -34.61 -9.14
N LYS A 12 -25.86 -33.32 -9.48
CA LYS A 12 -25.11 -32.83 -10.64
C LYS A 12 -24.32 -31.56 -10.31
N TRP A 13 -23.23 -31.36 -11.04
CA TRP A 13 -22.53 -30.08 -11.04
C TRP A 13 -23.30 -29.07 -11.88
N VAL A 14 -23.49 -27.88 -11.35
CA VAL A 14 -24.08 -26.74 -12.07
C VAL A 14 -23.14 -25.53 -12.04
N PRO A 15 -23.17 -24.66 -13.06
CA PRO A 15 -22.33 -23.48 -13.08
C PRO A 15 -22.67 -22.53 -11.93
N ALA A 16 -21.65 -22.05 -11.23
CA ALA A 16 -21.83 -21.01 -10.23
C ALA A 16 -22.19 -19.68 -10.91
N GLY A 17 -23.17 -18.96 -10.34
CA GLY A 17 -23.69 -17.71 -10.93
C GLY A 17 -24.72 -17.90 -12.05
N GLY A 18 -25.20 -19.13 -12.29
CA GLY A 18 -26.33 -19.42 -13.18
C GLY A 18 -25.99 -19.50 -14.68
N SER A 19 -24.76 -19.20 -15.08
CA SER A 19 -24.29 -19.35 -16.46
C SER A 19 -22.90 -19.98 -16.51
N THR A 20 -22.58 -20.69 -17.60
CA THR A 20 -21.25 -21.25 -17.84
C THR A 20 -20.22 -20.13 -18.12
N GLY A 21 -18.93 -20.43 -17.97
CA GLY A 21 -17.85 -19.53 -18.35
C GLY A 21 -16.65 -19.55 -17.41
N PHE A 22 -15.51 -19.06 -17.91
CA PHE A 22 -14.30 -18.95 -17.13
C PHE A 22 -14.31 -17.75 -16.20
N SER A 23 -13.76 -17.97 -15.01
CA SER A 23 -13.54 -16.97 -13.98
C SER A 23 -12.06 -16.89 -13.65
N ARG A 24 -11.63 -15.67 -13.28
CA ARG A 24 -10.36 -15.44 -12.59
C ARG A 24 -10.61 -15.71 -11.11
N VAL A 25 -9.91 -16.70 -10.55
CA VAL A 25 -10.11 -17.20 -9.18
C VAL A 25 -8.83 -17.00 -8.39
N HIS A 26 -8.93 -16.31 -7.26
CA HIS A 26 -7.80 -15.91 -6.41
C HIS A 26 -8.03 -16.41 -4.99
N ILE A 27 -6.94 -16.68 -4.28
CA ILE A 27 -6.94 -16.89 -2.83
C ILE A 27 -6.42 -15.60 -2.20
N TYR A 28 -7.24 -14.98 -1.36
CA TYR A 28 -6.89 -13.78 -0.61
C TYR A 28 -6.49 -14.15 0.82
N HIS A 29 -5.44 -13.51 1.34
CA HIS A 29 -4.99 -13.63 2.73
C HIS A 29 -5.21 -12.30 3.45
N HIS A 30 -5.93 -12.35 4.56
CA HIS A 30 -6.07 -11.23 5.49
C HIS A 30 -5.11 -11.44 6.65
N THR A 31 -3.92 -10.85 6.58
CA THR A 31 -2.81 -11.07 7.53
C THR A 31 -3.18 -10.69 8.96
N GLY A 32 -3.96 -9.62 9.18
CA GLY A 32 -4.34 -9.17 10.53
C GLY A 32 -5.18 -10.17 11.33
N ASN A 33 -5.96 -11.01 10.64
CA ASN A 33 -6.84 -12.02 11.27
C ASN A 33 -6.39 -13.43 10.90
N ASN A 34 -5.28 -13.54 10.16
CA ASN A 34 -4.78 -14.77 9.54
C ASN A 34 -5.87 -15.62 8.86
N THR A 35 -6.76 -14.99 8.09
CA THR A 35 -7.83 -15.72 7.38
C THR A 35 -7.58 -15.77 5.89
N PHE A 36 -8.03 -16.86 5.25
CA PHE A 36 -7.97 -17.02 3.81
C PHE A 36 -9.36 -17.14 3.19
N ARG A 37 -9.53 -16.65 1.97
CA ARG A 37 -10.78 -16.74 1.20
C ARG A 37 -10.52 -17.03 -0.27
N VAL A 38 -11.37 -17.85 -0.88
CA VAL A 38 -11.41 -18.03 -2.34
C VAL A 38 -12.42 -17.05 -2.91
N VAL A 39 -11.99 -16.23 -3.87
CA VAL A 39 -12.85 -15.30 -4.59
C VAL A 39 -12.68 -15.52 -6.09
N GLY A 40 -13.78 -15.70 -6.80
CA GLY A 40 -13.80 -15.89 -8.25
C GLY A 40 -14.75 -14.92 -8.92
N ARG A 41 -14.26 -14.24 -9.96
CA ARG A 41 -15.05 -13.34 -10.81
C ARG A 41 -15.00 -13.81 -12.26
N LYS A 42 -16.16 -13.84 -12.92
CA LYS A 42 -16.25 -14.13 -14.35
C LYS A 42 -15.37 -13.17 -15.16
N ILE A 43 -14.74 -13.67 -16.21
CA ILE A 43 -13.86 -12.85 -17.06
C ILE A 43 -14.69 -11.87 -17.91
N GLN A 44 -15.90 -12.26 -18.32
CA GLN A 44 -16.73 -11.49 -19.25
C GLN A 44 -17.37 -10.24 -18.63
N ASP A 45 -17.90 -10.35 -17.41
CA ASP A 45 -18.74 -9.31 -16.78
C ASP A 45 -18.32 -8.99 -15.33
N HIS A 46 -17.22 -9.59 -14.86
CA HIS A 46 -16.73 -9.46 -13.49
C HIS A 46 -17.71 -9.89 -12.38
N GLN A 47 -18.77 -10.63 -12.71
CA GLN A 47 -19.71 -11.18 -11.73
C GLN A 47 -18.96 -12.04 -10.70
N VAL A 48 -19.16 -11.76 -9.41
CA VAL A 48 -18.66 -12.62 -8.33
C VAL A 48 -19.47 -13.90 -8.29
N VAL A 49 -18.84 -15.02 -8.60
CA VAL A 49 -19.49 -16.35 -8.66
C VAL A 49 -19.10 -17.26 -7.49
N ILE A 50 -18.03 -16.92 -6.77
CA ILE A 50 -17.64 -17.57 -5.53
C ILE A 50 -16.96 -16.55 -4.62
N ASN A 51 -17.34 -16.59 -3.35
CA ASN A 51 -16.72 -15.86 -2.25
C ASN A 51 -16.91 -16.70 -0.99
N CYS A 52 -15.96 -17.59 -0.72
CA CYS A 52 -16.04 -18.51 0.42
C CYS A 52 -14.78 -18.43 1.28
N ALA A 53 -14.96 -18.59 2.58
CA ALA A 53 -13.85 -18.70 3.52
C ALA A 53 -13.14 -20.05 3.37
N ILE A 54 -11.84 -20.07 3.66
CA ILE A 54 -11.05 -21.29 3.80
C ILE A 54 -10.88 -21.52 5.30
N PRO A 55 -11.74 -22.33 5.95
CA PRO A 55 -11.58 -22.66 7.34
C PRO A 55 -10.39 -23.61 7.54
N LYS A 56 -9.84 -23.59 8.76
CA LYS A 56 -8.86 -24.58 9.20
C LYS A 56 -9.42 -26.00 9.01
N GLY A 57 -8.56 -26.93 8.57
CA GLY A 57 -8.96 -28.31 8.33
C GLY A 57 -9.88 -28.53 7.13
N LEU A 58 -10.07 -27.52 6.26
CA LEU A 58 -10.79 -27.70 5.00
C LEU A 58 -10.15 -28.84 4.19
N LYS A 59 -11.00 -29.74 3.70
CA LYS A 59 -10.58 -30.87 2.87
C LYS A 59 -10.60 -30.45 1.41
N TYR A 60 -9.42 -30.17 0.89
CA TYR A 60 -9.22 -29.91 -0.53
C TYR A 60 -8.94 -31.22 -1.26
N ASN A 61 -9.66 -31.47 -2.36
CA ASN A 61 -9.57 -32.71 -3.13
C ASN A 61 -9.30 -32.39 -4.61
N GLN A 62 -8.17 -32.88 -5.13
CA GLN A 62 -7.83 -32.81 -6.54
C GLN A 62 -8.43 -34.04 -7.26
N ALA A 63 -9.72 -33.98 -7.59
CA ALA A 63 -10.45 -35.13 -8.12
C ALA A 63 -9.93 -35.57 -9.50
N THR A 64 -9.45 -34.63 -10.32
CA THR A 64 -8.68 -34.88 -11.54
C THR A 64 -7.55 -33.85 -11.66
N GLN A 65 -6.69 -33.98 -12.68
CA GLN A 65 -5.60 -33.02 -12.96
C GLN A 65 -6.07 -31.58 -13.24
N THR A 66 -7.34 -31.38 -13.57
CA THR A 66 -7.92 -30.05 -13.88
C THR A 66 -9.25 -29.81 -13.17
N PHE A 67 -9.71 -30.73 -12.33
CA PHE A 67 -10.95 -30.56 -11.57
C PHE A 67 -10.69 -30.77 -10.08
N HIS A 68 -10.73 -29.66 -9.34
CA HIS A 68 -10.50 -29.65 -7.90
C HIS A 68 -11.77 -29.24 -7.17
N GLN A 69 -12.00 -29.80 -5.99
CA GLN A 69 -13.23 -29.59 -5.23
C GLN A 69 -12.98 -29.53 -3.74
N TRP A 70 -13.85 -28.82 -3.04
CA TRP A 70 -13.90 -28.78 -1.58
C TRP A 70 -15.33 -28.51 -1.14
N ARG A 71 -15.59 -28.71 0.16
CA ARG A 71 -16.90 -28.50 0.77
C ARG A 71 -16.75 -27.54 1.95
N ASP A 72 -17.71 -26.63 2.07
CA ASP A 72 -17.96 -25.90 3.31
C ASP A 72 -19.26 -26.38 3.98
N ALA A 73 -19.73 -25.66 5.01
CA ALA A 73 -20.93 -26.05 5.75
C ALA A 73 -22.22 -26.09 4.91
N ARG A 74 -22.25 -25.46 3.73
CA ARG A 74 -23.47 -25.27 2.93
C ARG A 74 -23.35 -25.80 1.51
N GLN A 75 -22.16 -25.77 0.92
CA GLN A 75 -21.97 -25.94 -0.50
C GLN A 75 -20.72 -26.77 -0.80
N VAL A 76 -20.80 -27.60 -1.84
CA VAL A 76 -19.61 -28.16 -2.50
C VAL A 76 -19.26 -27.27 -3.68
N TYR A 77 -18.02 -26.81 -3.70
CA TYR A 77 -17.44 -26.05 -4.79
C TYR A 77 -16.55 -26.94 -5.64
N GLY A 78 -16.56 -26.70 -6.94
CA GLY A 78 -15.69 -27.34 -7.92
C GLY A 78 -15.08 -26.28 -8.82
N LEU A 79 -13.80 -26.42 -9.14
CA LEU A 79 -13.09 -25.59 -10.11
C LEU A 79 -12.64 -26.48 -11.26
N ASN A 80 -13.12 -26.17 -12.46
CA ASN A 80 -12.63 -26.76 -13.69
C ASN A 80 -11.61 -25.81 -14.34
N PHE A 81 -10.33 -26.16 -14.26
CA PHE A 81 -9.22 -25.36 -14.75
C PHE A 81 -9.06 -25.51 -16.27
N GLY A 82 -8.61 -24.42 -16.93
CA GLY A 82 -8.36 -24.44 -18.38
C GLY A 82 -7.09 -25.21 -18.75
N SER A 83 -6.18 -25.40 -17.79
CA SER A 83 -4.91 -26.07 -17.96
C SER A 83 -4.50 -26.80 -16.66
N LYS A 84 -3.61 -27.78 -16.79
CA LYS A 84 -3.02 -28.49 -15.64
C LYS A 84 -2.11 -27.57 -14.83
N GLU A 85 -1.43 -26.68 -15.52
CA GLU A 85 -0.50 -25.71 -14.96
C GLU A 85 -1.25 -24.77 -13.98
N ASP A 86 -2.38 -24.21 -14.41
CA ASP A 86 -3.22 -23.36 -13.56
C ASP A 86 -3.77 -24.13 -12.35
N ALA A 87 -4.19 -25.39 -12.57
CA ALA A 87 -4.70 -26.25 -11.52
C ALA A 87 -3.64 -26.49 -10.43
N ASN A 88 -2.41 -26.79 -10.84
CA ASN A 88 -1.28 -27.03 -9.94
C ASN A 88 -0.90 -25.76 -9.15
N VAL A 89 -0.83 -24.60 -9.81
CA VAL A 89 -0.52 -23.33 -9.14
C VAL A 89 -1.57 -23.03 -8.07
N PHE A 90 -2.85 -23.20 -8.40
CA PHE A 90 -3.94 -22.99 -7.43
C PHE A 90 -3.88 -24.00 -6.29
N ALA A 91 -3.60 -25.28 -6.58
CA ALA A 91 -3.46 -26.32 -5.57
C ALA A 91 -2.34 -26.02 -4.59
N SER A 92 -1.17 -25.59 -5.07
CA SER A 92 -0.03 -25.19 -4.22
C SER A 92 -0.40 -24.02 -3.29
N ALA A 93 -1.07 -23.00 -3.82
CA ALA A 93 -1.54 -21.87 -3.01
C ALA A 93 -2.58 -22.29 -1.96
N MET A 94 -3.49 -23.20 -2.31
CA MET A 94 -4.48 -23.74 -1.39
C MET A 94 -3.83 -24.57 -0.27
N MET A 95 -2.90 -25.46 -0.62
CA MET A 95 -2.17 -26.27 0.37
C MET A 95 -1.37 -25.39 1.33
N HIS A 96 -0.69 -24.36 0.82
CA HIS A 96 0.00 -23.37 1.66
C HIS A 96 -0.97 -22.66 2.61
N ALA A 97 -2.13 -22.21 2.13
CA ALA A 97 -3.11 -21.54 2.98
C ALA A 97 -3.57 -22.45 4.14
N LEU A 98 -3.82 -23.74 3.84
CA LEU A 98 -4.21 -24.73 4.85
C LEU A 98 -3.08 -25.01 5.85
N GLU A 99 -1.83 -25.06 5.41
CA GLU A 99 -0.66 -25.21 6.29
C GLU A 99 -0.52 -24.04 7.26
N VAL A 100 -0.65 -22.79 6.78
CA VAL A 100 -0.62 -21.59 7.61
C VAL A 100 -1.72 -21.60 8.66
N LEU A 101 -2.93 -22.02 8.27
CA LEU A 101 -4.07 -22.14 9.19
C LEU A 101 -3.87 -23.26 10.23
N ASN A 102 -3.21 -24.36 9.85
CA ASN A 102 -2.95 -25.48 10.75
C ASN A 102 -1.84 -25.19 11.76
N SER A 103 -0.78 -24.49 11.34
CA SER A 103 0.39 -24.15 12.17
C SER A 103 0.10 -23.22 13.35
N GLN A 104 -1.09 -22.63 13.42
CA GLN A 104 -1.50 -21.74 14.51
C GLN A 104 -1.79 -22.48 15.84
N GLU A 105 -1.68 -23.81 15.90
CA GLU A 105 -1.97 -24.63 17.11
C GLU A 105 -0.76 -24.89 18.02
N THR A 106 0.45 -24.43 17.70
CA THR A 106 1.66 -24.64 18.52
C THR A 106 2.08 -23.43 19.38
N GLY A 107 1.16 -22.49 19.64
CA GLY A 107 1.36 -21.49 20.70
C GLY A 107 1.07 -22.08 22.09
N PRO A 108 1.88 -21.83 23.13
CA PRO A 108 1.68 -22.42 24.44
C PRO A 108 0.29 -22.05 24.98
N THR A 109 -0.49 -23.10 25.27
CA THR A 109 -1.78 -23.04 25.93
C THR A 109 -1.59 -22.49 27.34
N LEU A 110 -2.04 -21.26 27.59
CA LEU A 110 -2.39 -20.85 28.95
C LEU A 110 -3.68 -21.59 29.33
N PRO A 111 -3.77 -22.20 30.54
CA PRO A 111 -4.94 -22.95 30.93
C PRO A 111 -6.06 -21.97 31.29
N ARG A 112 -7.01 -21.76 30.39
CA ARG A 112 -8.20 -20.96 30.69
C ARG A 112 -9.24 -21.85 31.38
N GLN A 113 -9.15 -21.87 32.70
CA GLN A 113 -10.18 -22.37 33.60
C GLN A 113 -11.42 -21.45 33.54
N ASN A 114 -12.55 -21.93 32.99
CA ASN A 114 -13.90 -21.81 33.58
C ASN A 114 -15.02 -22.21 32.59
N SER A 115 -15.73 -23.27 32.98
CA SER A 115 -17.19 -23.33 33.21
C SER A 115 -18.18 -22.87 32.13
N GLN A 116 -18.80 -23.88 31.51
CA GLN A 116 -20.24 -24.04 31.20
C GLN A 116 -21.06 -22.83 30.67
N LEU A 117 -21.48 -22.90 29.40
CA LEU A 117 -22.88 -22.86 28.88
C LEU A 117 -22.92 -22.60 27.36
N PRO A 118 -23.98 -23.03 26.62
CA PRO A 118 -23.98 -23.12 25.16
C PRO A 118 -24.40 -21.82 24.44
N ALA A 119 -23.84 -21.67 23.23
CA ALA A 119 -24.17 -20.79 22.10
C ALA A 119 -25.27 -19.72 22.26
N GLN A 120 -24.86 -18.44 22.12
CA GLN A 120 -25.65 -17.45 21.39
C GLN A 120 -24.78 -16.77 20.32
N VAL A 121 -25.16 -16.99 19.07
CA VAL A 121 -24.69 -16.26 17.88
C VAL A 121 -25.20 -14.82 17.97
N GLN A 122 -24.35 -13.90 18.44
CA GLN A 122 -24.61 -12.47 18.36
C GLN A 122 -23.71 -11.88 17.27
N ASN A 123 -24.33 -11.41 16.18
CA ASN A 123 -23.67 -10.66 15.11
C ASN A 123 -23.26 -9.28 15.66
N GLY A 124 -22.13 -9.23 16.35
CA GLY A 124 -21.47 -8.00 16.76
C GLY A 124 -19.98 -8.26 16.89
N PRO A 125 -19.12 -7.23 16.66
CA PRO A 125 -17.70 -7.38 16.88
C PRO A 125 -17.47 -7.86 18.32
N SER A 126 -16.66 -8.89 18.45
CA SER A 126 -16.29 -9.47 19.74
C SER A 126 -15.63 -8.41 20.63
N GLN A 127 -15.69 -8.59 21.94
CA GLN A 127 -15.04 -7.67 22.89
C GLN A 127 -13.54 -7.49 22.60
N GLU A 128 -12.89 -8.53 22.08
CA GLU A 128 -11.50 -8.51 21.63
C GLU A 128 -11.31 -7.64 20.37
N GLU A 129 -12.22 -7.70 19.39
CA GLU A 129 -12.18 -6.84 18.20
C GLU A 129 -12.37 -5.35 18.54
N LEU A 130 -13.19 -5.03 19.55
CA LEU A 130 -13.35 -3.66 20.05
C LEU A 130 -12.07 -3.12 20.71
N GLU A 131 -11.37 -3.96 21.46
CA GLU A 131 -10.09 -3.59 22.06
C GLU A 131 -8.99 -3.42 21.01
N ILE A 132 -8.95 -4.30 20.00
CA ILE A 132 -8.03 -4.19 18.85
C ILE A 132 -8.32 -2.91 18.07
N GLN A 133 -9.59 -2.59 17.80
CA GLN A 133 -9.99 -1.37 17.10
C GLN A 133 -9.61 -0.12 17.90
N ARG A 134 -9.80 -0.14 19.23
CA ARG A 134 -9.38 0.96 20.12
C ARG A 134 -7.87 1.15 20.11
N ARG A 135 -7.11 0.05 20.14
CA ARG A 135 -5.65 0.06 20.07
C ARG A 135 -5.13 0.60 18.73
N GLN A 136 -5.71 0.16 17.61
CA GLN A 136 -5.38 0.67 16.28
C GLN A 136 -5.65 2.17 16.14
N LEU A 137 -6.79 2.65 16.67
CA LEU A 137 -7.12 4.08 16.62
C LEU A 137 -6.12 4.91 17.42
N GLN A 138 -5.70 4.42 18.59
CA GLN A 138 -4.71 5.08 19.43
C GLN A 138 -3.32 5.10 18.77
N GLU A 139 -2.94 4.02 18.08
CA GLU A 139 -1.67 3.91 17.36
C GLU A 139 -1.66 4.87 16.15
N GLN A 140 -2.78 4.98 15.42
CA GLN A 140 -2.94 5.91 14.31
C GLN A 140 -2.89 7.38 14.77
N GLN A 141 -3.51 7.70 15.90
CA GLN A 141 -3.41 9.05 16.50
C GLN A 141 -1.98 9.41 16.86
N ARG A 142 -1.23 8.49 17.49
CA ARG A 142 0.19 8.70 17.82
C ARG A 142 1.03 8.91 16.55
N GLN A 143 0.75 8.17 15.49
CA GLN A 143 1.46 8.33 14.22
C GLN A 143 1.22 9.70 13.58
N LYS A 144 -0.03 10.18 13.63
CA LYS A 144 -0.41 11.51 13.13
C LYS A 144 0.21 12.65 13.94
N GLU A 145 0.37 12.46 15.25
CA GLU A 145 1.04 13.43 16.12
C GLU A 145 2.54 13.52 15.82
N LEU A 146 3.21 12.37 15.65
CA LEU A 146 4.62 12.32 15.22
C LEU A 146 4.84 12.97 13.84
N GLU A 147 3.93 12.75 12.90
CA GLU A 147 4.01 13.38 11.58
C GLU A 147 3.84 14.90 11.67
N ARG A 148 2.90 15.38 12.51
CA ARG A 148 2.70 16.81 12.76
C ARG A 148 3.94 17.46 13.36
N GLU A 149 4.57 16.82 14.35
CA GLU A 149 5.81 17.32 14.96
C GLU A 149 6.97 17.34 13.95
N ARG A 150 7.06 16.34 13.07
CA ARG A 150 8.05 16.31 11.98
C ARG A 150 7.84 17.44 10.98
N VAL A 151 6.60 17.71 10.59
CA VAL A 151 6.27 18.82 9.67
C VAL A 151 6.59 20.16 10.34
N GLU A 152 6.18 20.37 11.58
CA GLU A 152 6.45 21.62 12.32
C GLU A 152 7.96 21.86 12.51
N ARG A 153 8.73 20.79 12.77
CA ARG A 153 10.20 20.86 12.80
C ARG A 153 10.77 21.19 11.42
N ALA A 154 10.28 20.55 10.36
CA ALA A 154 10.73 20.83 9.00
C ALA A 154 10.44 22.27 8.57
N GLU A 155 9.28 22.82 8.92
CA GLU A 155 8.93 24.22 8.64
C GLU A 155 9.81 25.21 9.41
N ARG A 156 10.04 24.95 10.71
CA ARG A 156 10.90 25.82 11.54
C ARG A 156 12.33 25.92 11.01
N TRP A 157 12.91 24.81 10.54
CA TRP A 157 14.27 24.79 10.00
C TRP A 157 14.34 25.12 8.51
N GLY A 158 13.29 24.83 7.75
CA GLY A 158 13.21 25.14 6.31
C GLY A 158 13.02 26.63 6.02
N GLY A 159 12.23 27.34 6.83
CA GLY A 159 12.04 28.79 6.69
C GLY A 159 13.30 29.60 7.00
N ALA A 160 13.97 29.26 8.11
CA ALA A 160 15.18 29.98 8.55
C ALA A 160 16.35 29.84 7.56
N GLY A 161 16.50 28.68 6.92
CA GLY A 161 17.56 28.47 5.93
C GLY A 161 17.37 29.31 4.66
N LEU A 162 16.13 29.41 4.16
CA LEU A 162 15.82 30.17 2.95
C LEU A 162 15.97 31.69 3.16
N GLU A 163 15.60 32.18 4.35
CA GLU A 163 15.73 33.60 4.70
C GLU A 163 17.20 34.01 4.83
N GLN A 164 18.03 33.14 5.42
CA GLN A 164 19.48 33.35 5.50
C GLN A 164 20.15 33.32 4.11
N GLU A 165 19.76 32.40 3.24
CA GLU A 165 20.29 32.32 1.87
C GLU A 165 19.91 33.56 1.04
N GLN A 166 18.69 34.09 1.20
CA GLN A 166 18.28 35.33 0.54
C GLN A 166 19.11 36.54 1.01
N LEU A 167 19.33 36.67 2.32
CA LEU A 167 20.15 37.76 2.88
C LEU A 167 21.60 37.69 2.39
N GLU A 168 22.20 36.49 2.33
CA GLU A 168 23.54 36.31 1.78
C GLU A 168 23.61 36.65 0.29
N ARG A 169 22.58 36.27 -0.48
CA ARG A 169 22.50 36.57 -1.92
C ARG A 169 22.37 38.08 -2.17
N GLU A 170 21.56 38.76 -1.37
CA GLU A 170 21.36 40.20 -1.45
C GLU A 170 22.64 40.98 -1.06
N GLN A 171 23.37 40.53 -0.04
CA GLN A 171 24.67 41.11 0.31
C GLN A 171 25.68 40.96 -0.84
N ARG A 172 25.78 39.78 -1.45
CA ARG A 172 26.68 39.56 -2.59
C ARG A 172 26.33 40.44 -3.79
N GLU A 173 25.04 40.65 -4.06
CA GLU A 173 24.60 41.54 -5.13
C GLU A 173 24.98 43.00 -4.86
N ARG A 174 24.81 43.48 -3.62
CA ARG A 174 25.25 44.83 -3.21
C ARG A 174 26.76 45.00 -3.36
N GLU A 175 27.55 44.07 -2.84
CA GLU A 175 29.02 44.12 -2.97
C GLU A 175 29.48 44.14 -4.42
N ARG A 176 28.81 43.36 -5.28
CA ARG A 176 29.09 43.33 -6.71
C ARG A 176 28.74 44.68 -7.36
N GLN A 177 27.62 45.28 -6.98
CA GLN A 177 27.18 46.56 -7.49
C GLN A 177 28.14 47.68 -7.06
N ASP A 178 28.52 47.73 -5.79
CA ASP A 178 29.51 48.68 -5.26
C ASP A 178 30.86 48.54 -5.98
N ARG A 179 31.28 47.31 -6.27
CA ARG A 179 32.53 47.05 -7.02
C ARG A 179 32.46 47.60 -8.44
N LEU A 180 31.36 47.37 -9.14
CA LEU A 180 31.15 47.88 -10.49
C LEU A 180 31.06 49.41 -10.51
N GLU A 181 30.44 50.02 -9.50
CA GLU A 181 30.35 51.47 -9.38
C GLU A 181 31.73 52.10 -9.14
N ARG A 182 32.56 51.51 -8.27
CA ARG A 182 33.95 51.94 -8.08
C ARG A 182 34.76 51.84 -9.36
N GLU A 183 34.68 50.72 -10.07
CA GLU A 183 35.38 50.55 -11.37
C GLU A 183 34.90 51.60 -12.39
N ARG A 184 33.61 51.92 -12.41
CA ARG A 184 33.05 52.96 -13.29
C ARG A 184 33.56 54.35 -12.94
N LEU A 185 33.61 54.70 -11.65
CA LEU A 185 34.14 55.98 -11.17
C LEU A 185 35.63 56.11 -11.52
N GLU A 186 36.43 55.07 -11.26
CA GLU A 186 37.85 55.05 -11.63
C GLU A 186 38.06 55.24 -13.14
N ARG A 187 37.19 54.65 -13.97
CA ARG A 187 37.25 54.81 -15.42
C ARG A 187 36.95 56.25 -15.85
N ILE A 188 35.95 56.88 -15.22
CA ILE A 188 35.60 58.30 -15.47
C ILE A 188 36.75 59.21 -15.05
N ASP A 189 37.34 58.98 -13.87
CA ASP A 189 38.47 59.79 -13.39
C ASP A 189 39.69 59.66 -14.32
N ARG A 190 40.01 58.44 -14.79
CA ARG A 190 41.07 58.24 -15.79
C ARG A 190 40.80 58.96 -17.10
N GLU A 191 39.57 58.92 -17.61
CA GLU A 191 39.19 59.64 -18.83
C GLU A 191 39.31 61.16 -18.63
N ARG A 192 38.94 61.68 -17.46
CA ARG A 192 39.07 63.09 -17.11
C ARG A 192 40.54 63.52 -17.03
N GLU A 193 41.39 62.75 -16.36
CA GLU A 193 42.83 63.00 -16.31
C GLU A 193 43.49 62.96 -17.70
N GLN A 194 43.07 62.03 -18.57
CA GLN A 194 43.56 61.97 -19.95
C GLN A 194 43.17 63.21 -20.75
N ARG A 195 41.92 63.67 -20.64
CA ARG A 195 41.47 64.91 -21.28
C ARG A 195 42.25 66.11 -20.78
N GLU A 196 42.43 66.25 -19.47
CA GLU A 196 43.24 67.35 -18.91
C GLU A 196 44.70 67.30 -19.37
N ARG A 197 45.28 66.10 -19.53
CA ARG A 197 46.64 65.94 -20.07
C ARG A 197 46.71 66.34 -21.55
N GLN A 198 45.72 65.96 -22.35
CA GLN A 198 45.62 66.35 -23.76
C GLN A 198 45.46 67.87 -23.90
N GLU A 199 44.55 68.49 -23.15
CA GLU A 199 44.37 69.95 -23.17
C GLU A 199 45.65 70.70 -22.75
N ARG A 200 46.39 70.20 -21.75
CA ARG A 200 47.70 70.77 -21.35
C ARG A 200 48.78 70.58 -22.43
N GLN A 201 48.74 69.50 -23.21
CA GLN A 201 49.65 69.31 -24.33
C GLN A 201 49.30 70.27 -25.48
N GLU A 202 48.01 70.39 -25.83
CA GLU A 202 47.54 71.32 -26.87
C GLU A 202 47.84 72.78 -26.54
N GLN A 203 47.73 73.18 -25.26
CA GLN A 203 48.11 74.53 -24.82
C GLN A 203 49.61 74.80 -24.86
N ARG A 204 50.46 73.76 -24.84
CA ARG A 204 51.92 73.89 -24.96
C ARG A 204 52.39 73.96 -26.41
N GLU A 205 51.57 73.53 -27.37
CA GLU A 205 51.87 73.51 -28.80
C GLU A 205 51.33 74.74 -29.56
N ARG A 206 50.63 75.65 -28.88
CA ARG A 206 50.20 76.97 -29.41
C ARG A 206 51.07 78.09 -28.87
#